data_AF-A0A960TRW3-F1
#
_entry.id   AF-A0A960TRW3-F1
#
_cell.length_a   1.000
_cell.length_b   1.000
_cell.length_c   1.000
_cell.angle_alpha   90.00
_cell.angle_beta   90.00
_cell.angle_gamma   90.00
#
_symmetry.space_group_name_H-M   'P 1'
#
loop_
_entity.id
_entity.type
_entity.pdbx_description
1 polymer ?
#
loop_
_entity_poly.entity_id
_entity_poly.type
_entity_poly.pdbx_seq_one_letter_code
_entity_poly.pdbx_strand_id
1 'polypeptide(L)'
;MLHGRVRLLVLSHLVRHGATSFSVLRDRLQLTDGTLSVHLSKLEEAGVVEVVKGFEGKRPKTVVRMTRGGRTRFKSYVEELRAIVPGLGEEEPS
;
A
#
# COMPACT_ATOMS: atom_id res chain seq x y z
N MET A 1 3.97 -10.14 5.94
CA MET A 1 3.70 -9.46 7.23
C MET A 1 3.36 -7.99 6.97
N LEU A 2 2.20 -7.47 7.42
CA LEU A 2 1.75 -6.09 7.15
C LEU A 2 2.38 -5.00 8.03
N HIS A 3 2.99 -5.40 9.14
CA HIS A 3 3.63 -4.52 10.13
C HIS A 3 4.66 -3.58 9.50
N GLY A 4 4.74 -2.31 9.91
CA GLY A 4 5.82 -1.38 9.55
C GLY A 4 5.38 -0.17 8.72
N ARG A 5 5.83 1.01 9.15
CA ARG A 5 5.42 2.34 8.65
C ARG A 5 5.33 2.43 7.13
N VAL A 6 6.37 2.03 6.41
CA VAL A 6 6.42 2.16 4.94
C VAL A 6 5.35 1.31 4.25
N ARG A 7 5.12 0.08 4.70
CA ARG A 7 4.07 -0.78 4.13
C ARG A 7 2.68 -0.18 4.36
N LEU A 8 2.45 0.40 5.53
CA LEU A 8 1.18 1.06 5.84
C LEU A 8 0.98 2.31 4.98
N LEU A 9 2.02 3.12 4.75
CA LEU A 9 1.96 4.27 3.86
C LEU A 9 1.60 3.85 2.43
N VAL A 10 2.27 2.83 1.89
CA VAL A 10 1.99 2.28 0.55
C VAL A 10 0.56 1.76 0.45
N LEU A 11 0.13 0.93 1.40
CA LEU A 11 -1.21 0.35 1.37
C LEU A 11 -2.30 1.41 1.55
N SER A 12 -2.11 2.37 2.45
CA SER A 12 -3.04 3.49 2.63
C SER A 12 -3.17 4.33 1.34
N HIS A 13 -2.05 4.58 0.66
CA HIS A 13 -2.06 5.26 -0.63
C HIS A 13 -2.87 4.49 -1.67
N LEU A 14 -2.62 3.18 -1.81
CA LEU A 14 -3.31 2.32 -2.78
C LEU A 14 -4.79 2.12 -2.45
N VAL A 15 -5.19 2.13 -1.18
CA VAL A 15 -6.60 2.10 -0.78
C VAL A 15 -7.32 3.36 -1.25
N ARG A 16 -6.71 4.53 -1.05
CA ARG A 16 -7.30 5.84 -1.36
C ARG A 16 -7.28 6.16 -2.85
N HIS A 17 -6.20 5.83 -3.55
CA HIS A 17 -5.94 6.27 -4.93
C HIS A 17 -5.98 5.15 -5.96
N GLY A 18 -6.09 3.89 -5.53
CA GLY A 18 -6.11 2.74 -6.42
C GLY A 18 -4.73 2.40 -7.00
N ALA A 19 -4.73 1.77 -8.17
CA ALA A 19 -3.51 1.34 -8.85
C ALA A 19 -2.63 2.55 -9.20
N THR A 20 -1.37 2.52 -8.80
CA THR A 20 -0.46 3.67 -8.88
C THR A 20 0.89 3.24 -9.43
N SER A 21 1.55 4.08 -10.23
CA SER A 21 2.89 3.76 -10.72
C SER A 21 3.93 3.76 -9.61
N PHE A 22 4.99 2.97 -9.77
CA PHE A 22 6.12 2.94 -8.84
C PHE A 22 6.72 4.33 -8.62
N SER A 23 6.91 5.10 -9.70
CA SER A 23 7.44 6.48 -9.63
C SER A 23 6.54 7.40 -8.80
N VAL A 24 5.22 7.34 -9.00
CA VAL A 24 4.27 8.17 -8.25
C VAL A 24 4.25 7.75 -6.78
N LEU A 25 4.29 6.45 -6.47
CA LEU A 25 4.38 5.99 -5.08
C LEU A 25 5.65 6.49 -4.41
N ARG A 26 6.80 6.39 -5.08
CA ARG A 26 8.07 6.88 -4.58
C ARG A 26 8.02 8.37 -4.26
N ASP A 27 7.59 9.17 -5.23
CA ASP A 27 7.60 10.63 -5.13
C ASP A 27 6.57 11.12 -4.09
N ARG A 28 5.35 10.55 -4.10
CA ARG A 28 4.29 10.92 -3.15
C ARG A 28 4.57 10.51 -1.71
N LEU A 29 5.27 9.38 -1.52
CA LEU A 29 5.61 8.87 -0.19
C LEU A 29 7.01 9.29 0.27
N GLN A 30 7.74 10.05 -0.56
CA GLN A 30 9.11 10.52 -0.30
C GLN A 30 10.05 9.37 0.09
N LEU A 31 9.95 8.25 -0.65
CA LEU A 31 10.78 7.07 -0.44
C LEU A 31 11.90 7.03 -1.48
N THR A 32 12.96 6.29 -1.19
CA THR A 32 13.96 5.93 -2.22
C THR A 32 13.46 4.73 -3.03
N ASP A 33 13.99 4.54 -4.24
CA ASP A 33 13.71 3.36 -5.07
C ASP A 33 13.99 2.05 -4.31
N GLY A 34 15.13 1.99 -3.60
CA GLY A 34 15.53 0.82 -2.83
C GLY A 34 14.56 0.50 -1.69
N THR A 35 14.17 1.52 -0.91
CA THR A 35 13.19 1.35 0.17
C THR A 35 11.85 0.88 -0.39
N LEU A 36 11.33 1.53 -1.42
CA LEU A 36 10.04 1.17 -2.02
C LEU A 36 10.08 -0.25 -2.60
N SER A 37 11.15 -0.61 -3.32
CA SER A 37 11.32 -1.93 -3.93
C SER A 37 11.28 -3.06 -2.89
N VAL A 38 12.08 -2.96 -1.82
CA VAL A 38 12.13 -3.97 -0.75
C VAL A 38 10.76 -4.15 -0.08
N HIS A 39 10.02 -3.06 0.13
CA HIS A 39 8.69 -3.14 0.73
C HIS A 39 7.63 -3.69 -0.23
N LEU A 40 7.70 -3.35 -1.51
CA LEU A 40 6.79 -3.90 -2.53
C LEU A 40 7.01 -5.39 -2.74
N SER A 41 8.26 -5.88 -2.82
CA SER A 41 8.56 -7.31 -2.91
C SER A 41 7.92 -8.08 -1.75
N LYS A 42 8.10 -7.60 -0.52
CA LYS A 42 7.50 -8.22 0.69
C LYS A 42 5.97 -8.20 0.68
N LEU A 43 5.35 -7.18 0.09
CA LEU A 43 3.90 -7.09 -0.02
C LEU A 43 3.36 -8.01 -1.13
N GLU A 44 4.11 -8.14 -2.22
CA GLU A 44 3.82 -9.04 -3.35
C GLU A 44 3.96 -10.51 -2.96
N GLU A 45 5.06 -10.89 -2.31
CA GLU A 45 5.27 -12.22 -1.72
C GLU A 45 4.15 -12.61 -0.74
N ALA A 46 3.61 -11.63 -0.02
CA ALA A 46 2.49 -11.83 0.90
C ALA A 46 1.11 -11.88 0.20
N GLY A 47 1.06 -11.70 -1.13
CA GLY A 47 -0.18 -11.65 -1.93
C GLY A 47 -1.05 -10.42 -1.67
N VAL A 48 -0.49 -9.36 -1.07
CA VAL A 48 -1.23 -8.15 -0.67
C VAL A 48 -1.35 -7.17 -1.83
N VAL A 49 -0.29 -7.08 -2.63
CA VAL A 49 -0.25 -6.26 -3.85
C VAL A 49 0.20 -7.11 -5.01
N GLU A 50 -0.02 -6.61 -6.22
CA GLU A 50 0.57 -7.12 -7.45
C GLU A 50 1.36 -6.00 -8.12
N VAL A 51 2.57 -6.32 -8.58
CA VAL A 51 3.47 -5.39 -9.28
C VAL A 51 3.52 -5.76 -10.75
N VAL A 52 2.80 -5.00 -11.57
CA VAL A 52 2.71 -5.23 -13.02
C VAL A 52 3.74 -4.37 -13.74
N LYS A 53 4.69 -5.03 -14.41
CA LYS A 53 5.64 -4.37 -15.32
C LYS A 53 5.03 -4.30 -16.72
N GLY A 54 5.07 -3.13 -17.33
CA GLY A 54 4.58 -2.92 -18.68
C GLY A 54 5.26 -1.73 -19.35
N PHE A 55 4.63 -1.22 -20.39
CA PHE A 55 5.11 -0.07 -21.15
C PHE A 55 3.99 0.94 -21.34
N GLU A 56 4.32 2.22 -21.19
CA GLU A 56 3.47 3.34 -21.60
C GLU A 56 4.15 4.00 -22.81
N GLY A 57 3.66 3.64 -24.00
CA GLY A 57 4.36 3.93 -25.25
C GLY A 57 5.72 3.20 -25.30
N LYS A 58 6.80 3.96 -25.46
CA LYS A 58 8.18 3.42 -25.52
C LYS A 58 8.88 3.36 -24.15
N ARG A 59 8.22 3.80 -23.07
CA ARG A 59 8.83 3.90 -21.74
C ARG A 59 8.37 2.76 -20.83
N PRO A 60 9.28 2.04 -20.14
CA PRO A 60 8.90 1.04 -19.16
C PRO A 60 8.16 1.72 -18.00
N LYS A 61 7.05 1.10 -17.57
CA LYS A 61 6.21 1.58 -16.47
C LYS A 61 5.85 0.41 -15.58
N THR A 62 6.12 0.56 -14.29
CA THR A 62 5.70 -0.40 -13.26
C THR A 62 4.49 0.16 -12.54
N VAL A 63 3.40 -0.60 -12.49
CA VAL A 63 2.16 -0.26 -11.79
C VAL A 63 1.97 -1.20 -10.63
N VAL A 64 1.65 -0.66 -9.47
CA VAL A 64 1.35 -1.42 -8.25
C VAL A 64 -0.14 -1.33 -7.99
N ARG A 65 -0.79 -2.47 -7.74
CA ARG A 65 -2.21 -2.52 -7.36
C ARG A 65 -2.43 -3.42 -6.16
N MET A 66 -3.36 -3.04 -5.30
CA MET A 66 -3.77 -3.89 -4.17
C MET A 66 -4.66 -5.04 -4.67
N THR A 67 -4.40 -6.26 -4.19
CA THR A 67 -5.25 -7.41 -4.50
C THR A 67 -6.54 -7.35 -3.67
N ARG A 68 -7.57 -8.12 -4.06
CA ARG A 68 -8.79 -8.26 -3.24
C ARG A 68 -8.47 -8.81 -1.84
N GLY A 69 -7.62 -9.84 -1.76
CA GLY A 69 -7.16 -10.41 -0.49
C GLY A 69 -6.33 -9.43 0.34
N GLY A 70 -5.49 -8.63 -0.32
CA GLY A 70 -4.71 -7.57 0.31
C GLY A 70 -5.59 -6.48 0.93
N ARG A 71 -6.67 -6.09 0.25
CA ARG A 71 -7.65 -5.12 0.77
C ARG A 71 -8.35 -5.65 2.02
N THR A 72 -8.81 -6.91 2.01
CA THR A 72 -9.41 -7.54 3.19
C THR A 72 -8.42 -7.59 4.35
N ARG A 73 -7.19 -8.07 4.10
CA ARG A 73 -6.16 -8.19 5.13
C ARG A 73 -5.76 -6.83 5.71
N PHE A 74 -5.65 -5.79 4.88
CA PHE A 74 -5.34 -4.44 5.35
C PHE A 74 -6.47 -3.86 6.20
N LYS A 75 -7.74 -4.07 5.82
CA LYS A 75 -8.88 -3.66 6.63
C LYS A 75 -8.86 -4.33 8.00
N SER A 76 -8.72 -5.66 8.06
CA SER A 76 -8.62 -6.38 9.33
C SER A 76 -7.48 -5.87 10.20
N TYR A 77 -6.31 -5.62 9.60
CA TYR A 77 -5.16 -5.08 10.32
C TYR A 77 -5.41 -3.69 10.91
N VAL A 78 -6.12 -2.80 10.20
CA VAL A 78 -6.48 -1.47 10.71
C VAL A 78 -7.48 -1.59 11.87
N GLU A 79 -8.45 -2.51 11.78
CA GLU A 79 -9.40 -2.77 12.88
C GLU A 79 -8.69 -3.32 14.12
N GLU A 80 -7.74 -4.24 13.96
CA GLU A 80 -6.90 -4.72 15.07
C GLU A 80 -6.10 -3.58 15.73
N LEU A 81 -5.52 -2.68 14.93
CA LEU A 81 -4.82 -1.51 15.46
C LEU A 81 -5.75 -0.55 16.22
N ARG A 82 -6.97 -0.33 15.72
CA ARG A 82 -7.99 0.50 16.39
C ARG A 82 -8.42 -0.09 17.72
N ALA A 83 -8.54 -1.42 17.81
CA ALA A 83 -8.90 -2.10 19.06
C ALA A 83 -7.81 -1.98 20.15
N ILE A 84 -6.55 -1.81 19.76
CA ILE A 84 -5.41 -1.68 20.68
C ILE A 84 -5.23 -0.22 21.16
N VAL A 85 -5.69 0.77 20.38
CA VAL A 85 -5.60 2.19 20.73
C VAL A 85 -6.96 2.69 21.22
N PRO A 86 -7.23 2.68 22.54
CA PRO A 86 -8.46 3.26 23.07
C PRO A 86 -8.54 4.76 22.67
N GLY A 87 -9.61 5.14 21.95
CA GLY A 87 -9.91 6.53 21.57
C GLY A 87 -9.85 6.89 20.07
N LEU A 88 -9.49 5.98 19.17
CA LEU A 88 -9.53 6.23 17.70
C LEU A 88 -10.86 5.83 17.02
N GLY A 89 -11.90 5.55 17.82
CA GLY A 89 -13.21 5.06 17.38
C GLY A 89 -14.35 6.06 17.46
N GLU A 90 -14.08 7.34 17.72
CA GLU A 90 -15.11 8.38 17.68
C GLU A 90 -15.11 9.03 16.29
N GLU A 91 -15.91 8.47 15.37
CA GLU A 91 -16.47 9.28 14.29
C GLU A 91 -17.47 10.23 14.95
N GLU A 92 -17.16 11.53 15.00
CA GLU A 92 -18.19 12.55 15.27
C GLU A 92 -19.29 12.40 14.21
N PRO A 93 -20.55 12.13 14.59
CA PRO A 93 -21.65 12.17 13.65
C PRO A 93 -21.86 13.63 13.22
N SER A 94 -21.75 13.88 11.91
CA SER A 94 -22.24 15.13 11.30
C SER A 94 -23.75 15.12 11.19
#